data_AF-A0A838N3D7-F1
#
_entry.id   AF-A0A838N3D7-F1
#
_cell.length_a   1.000
_cell.length_b   1.000
_cell.length_c   1.000
_cell.angle_alpha   90.00
_cell.angle_beta   90.00
_cell.angle_gamma   90.00
#
_symmetry.space_group_name_H-M   'P 1'
#
loop_
_entity.id
_entity.type
_entity.pdbx_description
1 polymer ?
#
loop_
_entity_poly.entity_id
_entity_poly.type
_entity_poly.pdbx_seq_one_letter_code
_entity_poly.pdbx_strand_id
1 'polypeptide(L)'
;MRRRELDQTGAAIAQVRQIYADLAKRPIERNCTRLQECCQFKLTGRTPYLTKGEALVAAKALRATGRKQLPHSADGICPLLDRARGSCLIYADRPFGCRTHFCAAAGGPYARREVTDLIHRLETVDAHLGGDGASALPHAIEQALEDFC
;
A
#
# COMPACT_ATOMS: atom_id res chain seq x y z
N MET A 1 -13.47 -5.29 -24.52
CA MET A 1 -12.50 -4.48 -23.75
C MET A 1 -12.49 -4.84 -22.27
N ARG A 2 -13.62 -4.75 -21.55
CA ARG A 2 -13.71 -5.01 -20.09
C ARG A 2 -13.05 -6.29 -19.55
N ARG A 3 -13.12 -7.42 -20.27
CA ARG A 3 -12.44 -8.68 -19.85
C ARG A 3 -10.92 -8.57 -19.86
N ARG A 4 -10.33 -7.84 -20.82
CA ARG A 4 -8.87 -7.63 -20.92
C ARG A 4 -8.36 -6.69 -19.83
N GLU A 5 -9.14 -5.66 -19.49
CA GLU A 5 -8.84 -4.75 -18.38
C GLU A 5 -8.91 -5.48 -17.02
N LEU A 6 -9.93 -6.31 -16.80
CA LEU A 6 -10.04 -7.14 -15.59
C LEU A 6 -8.87 -8.13 -15.46
N ASP A 7 -8.43 -8.71 -16.57
CA ASP A 7 -7.29 -9.62 -16.62
C ASP A 7 -5.96 -8.88 -16.33
N GLN A 8 -5.76 -7.69 -16.89
CA GLN A 8 -4.63 -6.81 -16.60
C GLN A 8 -4.60 -6.38 -15.13
N THR A 9 -5.74 -5.97 -14.57
CA THR A 9 -5.86 -5.63 -13.14
C THR A 9 -5.55 -6.83 -12.24
N GLY A 10 -6.07 -8.02 -12.59
CA GLY A 10 -5.78 -9.25 -11.87
C GLY A 10 -4.29 -9.61 -11.87
N ALA A 11 -3.66 -9.51 -13.04
CA ALA A 11 -2.23 -9.75 -13.22
C ALA A 11 -1.37 -8.75 -12.44
N ALA A 12 -1.70 -7.46 -12.49
CA ALA A 12 -0.96 -6.42 -11.77
C ALA A 12 -1.03 -6.63 -10.25
N ILE A 13 -2.22 -6.96 -9.72
CA ILE A 13 -2.40 -7.28 -8.29
C ILE A 13 -1.54 -8.48 -7.88
N ALA A 14 -1.49 -9.52 -8.71
CA ALA A 14 -0.64 -10.69 -8.44
C ALA A 14 0.85 -10.32 -8.43
N GLN A 15 1.30 -9.50 -9.40
CA GLN A 15 2.69 -9.05 -9.48
C GLN A 15 3.11 -8.21 -8.26
N VAL A 16 2.26 -7.26 -7.84
CA VAL A 16 2.54 -6.43 -6.65
C VAL A 16 2.58 -7.28 -5.38
N ARG A 17 1.68 -8.24 -5.22
CA ARG A 17 1.73 -9.18 -4.10
C ARG A 17 3.00 -10.03 -4.10
N GLN A 18 3.48 -10.43 -5.29
CA GLN A 18 4.76 -11.12 -5.39
C GLN A 18 5.92 -10.23 -4.96
N ILE A 19 5.92 -8.94 -5.33
CA ILE A 19 6.92 -7.97 -4.85
C ILE A 19 6.89 -7.88 -3.32
N TYR A 20 5.70 -7.85 -2.71
CA TYR A 20 5.56 -7.85 -1.24
C TYR A 20 6.06 -9.14 -0.59
N ALA A 21 5.85 -10.29 -1.23
CA ALA A 21 6.38 -11.58 -0.77
C ALA A 21 7.90 -11.62 -0.87
N ASP A 22 8.49 -11.06 -1.94
CA ASP A 22 9.94 -10.99 -2.11
C ASP A 22 10.59 -10.03 -1.12
N LEU A 23 9.92 -8.91 -0.79
CA LEU A 23 10.35 -8.02 0.30
C LEU A 23 10.39 -8.76 1.65
N ALA A 24 9.40 -9.61 1.93
CA ALA A 24 9.32 -10.36 3.18
C ALA A 24 10.43 -11.42 3.34
N LYS A 25 11.08 -11.83 2.24
CA LYS A 25 12.21 -12.77 2.25
C LYS A 25 13.56 -12.07 2.45
N ARG A 26 13.61 -10.74 2.48
CA ARG A 26 14.86 -10.02 2.71
C ARG A 26 15.38 -10.34 4.11
N PRO A 27 16.71 -10.56 4.28
CA PRO A 27 17.31 -10.92 5.56
C PRO A 27 17.45 -9.69 6.48
N ILE A 28 16.36 -8.97 6.68
CA ILE A 28 16.29 -7.74 7.48
C ILE A 28 15.30 -8.03 8.60
N GLU A 29 15.79 -8.08 9.83
CA GLU A 29 14.98 -8.34 11.00
C GLU A 29 14.03 -7.16 11.26
N ARG A 30 12.74 -7.46 11.41
CA ARG A 30 11.71 -6.47 11.69
C ARG A 30 10.69 -7.01 12.66
N ASN A 31 10.37 -6.20 13.66
CA ASN A 31 9.39 -6.55 14.68
C ASN A 31 8.31 -5.47 14.81
N CYS A 32 7.32 -5.48 13.90
CA CYS A 32 6.21 -4.54 13.98
C CYS A 32 5.25 -4.93 15.11
N THR A 33 5.35 -4.23 16.24
CA THR A 33 4.48 -4.39 17.43
C THR A 33 3.14 -3.66 17.32
N ARG A 34 2.81 -3.13 16.13
CA ARG A 34 1.54 -2.43 15.83
C ARG A 34 1.25 -1.21 16.74
N LEU A 35 2.28 -0.43 17.06
CA LEU A 35 2.13 0.82 17.84
C LEU A 35 1.34 1.94 17.14
N GLN A 36 1.05 1.78 15.83
CA GLN A 36 0.26 2.72 15.02
C GLN A 36 0.86 4.13 14.84
N GLU A 37 2.02 4.44 15.39
CA GLU A 37 2.72 5.71 15.18
C GLU A 37 2.92 6.03 13.69
N CYS A 38 3.30 5.01 12.90
CA CYS A 38 3.46 5.12 11.46
C CYS A 38 2.15 5.45 10.69
N CYS A 39 1.00 5.30 11.33
CA CYS A 39 -0.31 5.65 10.76
C CYS A 39 -0.69 7.11 11.03
N GLN A 40 0.06 7.84 11.85
CA GLN A 40 -0.20 9.24 12.19
C GLN A 40 0.52 10.16 11.19
N PHE A 41 0.01 10.28 9.96
CA PHE A 41 0.70 10.98 8.86
C PHE A 41 1.00 12.44 9.17
N LYS A 42 0.07 13.18 9.78
CA LYS A 42 0.27 14.58 10.18
C LYS A 42 1.34 14.74 11.25
N LEU A 43 1.36 13.85 12.26
CA LEU A 43 2.34 13.90 13.34
C LEU A 43 3.74 13.49 12.86
N THR A 44 3.81 12.50 11.98
CA THR A 44 5.08 11.98 11.46
C THR A 44 5.62 12.79 10.29
N GLY A 45 4.79 13.59 9.63
CA GLY A 45 5.11 14.25 8.36
C GLY A 45 5.33 13.26 7.21
N ARG A 46 4.84 12.01 7.35
CA ARG A 46 5.14 10.91 6.43
C ARG A 46 3.85 10.27 5.93
N THR A 47 3.54 10.51 4.66
CA THR A 47 2.45 9.83 3.95
C THR A 47 3.07 8.87 2.93
N PRO A 48 2.69 7.57 2.93
CA PRO A 48 3.10 6.65 1.89
C PRO A 48 2.60 7.10 0.52
N TYR A 49 3.42 6.95 -0.51
CA TYR A 49 3.04 7.13 -1.91
C TYR A 49 2.91 5.76 -2.55
N LEU A 50 1.85 5.56 -3.32
CA LEU A 50 1.48 4.29 -3.94
C LEU A 50 1.49 4.45 -5.45
N THR A 51 2.06 3.47 -6.15
CA THR A 51 1.79 3.30 -7.57
C THR A 51 0.35 2.81 -7.79
N LYS A 52 -0.16 2.92 -9.02
CA LYS A 52 -1.50 2.42 -9.39
C LYS A 52 -1.68 0.94 -9.06
N GLY A 53 -0.65 0.13 -9.30
CA GLY A 53 -0.66 -1.30 -8.93
C GLY A 53 -0.83 -1.52 -7.43
N GLU A 54 -0.15 -0.74 -6.59
CA GLU A 54 -0.31 -0.82 -5.13
C GLU A 54 -1.68 -0.35 -4.67
N ALA A 55 -2.19 0.70 -5.28
CA ALA A 55 -3.52 1.22 -5.01
C ALA A 55 -4.61 0.18 -5.32
N LEU A 56 -4.50 -0.55 -6.42
CA LEU A 56 -5.40 -1.65 -6.77
C LEU A 56 -5.37 -2.79 -5.75
N VAL A 57 -4.19 -3.14 -5.23
CA VAL A 57 -4.06 -4.14 -4.15
C VAL A 57 -4.76 -3.65 -2.88
N ALA A 58 -4.51 -2.41 -2.47
CA ALA A 58 -5.10 -1.82 -1.27
C ALA A 58 -6.63 -1.69 -1.39
N ALA A 59 -7.14 -1.24 -2.55
CA ALA A 59 -8.56 -1.14 -2.84
C ALA A 59 -9.25 -2.51 -2.86
N LYS A 60 -8.63 -3.53 -3.46
CA LYS A 60 -9.15 -4.91 -3.45
C LYS A 60 -9.22 -5.47 -2.02
N ALA A 61 -8.18 -5.25 -1.22
CA ALA A 61 -8.17 -5.66 0.18
C ALA A 61 -9.23 -4.94 1.00
N LEU A 62 -9.42 -3.63 0.79
CA LEU A 62 -10.46 -2.85 1.45
C LEU A 62 -11.86 -3.34 1.09
N ARG A 63 -12.10 -3.65 -0.19
CA ARG A 63 -13.37 -4.27 -0.64
C ARG A 63 -13.63 -5.62 0.01
N ALA A 64 -12.61 -6.43 0.22
CA ALA A 64 -12.75 -7.70 0.95
C ALA A 64 -13.20 -7.51 2.41
N THR A 65 -13.05 -6.31 2.99
CA THR A 65 -13.63 -5.97 4.30
C THR A 65 -15.11 -5.57 4.26
N GLY A 66 -15.74 -5.60 3.08
CA GLY A 66 -17.12 -5.16 2.85
C GLY A 66 -17.28 -3.66 2.55
N ARG A 67 -16.17 -2.91 2.46
CA ARG A 67 -16.19 -1.45 2.24
C ARG A 67 -16.05 -1.10 0.76
N LYS A 68 -16.91 -0.23 0.25
CA LYS A 68 -16.84 0.26 -1.14
C LYS A 68 -16.14 1.61 -1.28
N GLN A 69 -15.96 2.32 -0.17
CA GLN A 69 -15.37 3.65 -0.10
C GLN A 69 -14.29 3.66 0.99
N LEU A 70 -13.32 4.55 0.82
CA LEU A 70 -12.31 4.79 1.83
C LEU A 70 -12.97 5.39 3.08
N PRO A 71 -12.70 4.85 4.29
CA PRO A 71 -13.23 5.45 5.50
C PRO A 71 -12.75 6.89 5.65
N HIS A 72 -13.65 7.77 6.09
CA HIS A 72 -13.26 9.12 6.46
C HIS A 72 -12.25 9.06 7.60
N SER A 73 -11.15 9.80 7.45
CA SER A 73 -10.11 9.91 8.48
C SER A 73 -10.06 11.33 9.01
N ALA A 74 -9.98 11.45 10.33
CA ALA A 74 -9.74 12.74 10.97
C ALA A 74 -8.29 13.22 10.72
N ASP A 75 -8.12 14.54 10.57
CA ASP A 75 -6.89 15.35 10.58
C ASP A 75 -5.54 14.64 10.37
N GLY A 76 -5.39 13.95 9.25
CA GLY A 76 -4.11 13.39 8.80
C GLY A 76 -3.66 12.12 9.52
N ILE A 77 -4.62 11.30 9.96
CA ILE A 77 -4.40 9.89 10.30
C ILE A 77 -4.62 9.04 9.05
N CYS A 78 -4.00 7.87 8.96
CA CYS A 78 -4.26 6.89 7.92
C CYS A 78 -5.74 6.45 7.94
N PRO A 79 -6.48 6.59 6.82
CA PRO A 79 -7.89 6.18 6.73
C PRO A 79 -8.11 4.68 6.89
N LEU A 80 -7.05 3.88 6.73
CA LEU A 80 -7.10 2.42 6.89
C LEU A 80 -6.84 1.97 8.33
N LEU A 81 -6.63 2.89 9.27
CA LEU A 81 -6.50 2.57 10.69
C LEU A 81 -7.88 2.39 11.32
N ASP A 82 -8.22 1.17 11.70
CA ASP A 82 -9.38 0.91 12.56
C ASP A 82 -9.01 1.32 13.99
N ARG A 83 -9.48 2.50 14.41
CA ARG A 83 -9.23 3.04 15.75
C ARG A 83 -9.91 2.24 16.85
N ALA A 84 -11.05 1.61 16.57
CA ALA A 84 -11.77 0.82 17.56
C ALA A 84 -11.00 -0.48 17.87
N ARG A 85 -10.39 -1.09 16.83
CA ARG A 85 -9.62 -2.33 16.97
C ARG A 85 -8.12 -2.12 17.14
N GLY A 86 -7.63 -0.90 16.94
CA GLY A 86 -6.20 -0.60 16.94
C GLY A 86 -5.41 -1.37 15.87
N SER A 87 -6.00 -1.58 14.68
CA SER A 87 -5.35 -2.38 13.64
C SER A 87 -5.62 -1.83 12.24
N CYS A 88 -4.72 -2.13 11.30
CA CYS A 88 -4.93 -1.73 9.91
C CYS A 88 -5.96 -2.65 9.25
N LEU A 89 -6.98 -2.07 8.61
CA LEU A 89 -8.04 -2.78 7.89
C LEU A 89 -7.50 -3.71 6.80
N ILE A 90 -6.34 -3.38 6.23
CA ILE A 90 -5.69 -4.14 5.15
C ILE A 90 -4.28 -4.60 5.55
N TYR A 91 -4.04 -4.92 6.83
CA TYR A 91 -2.68 -5.17 7.35
C TYR A 91 -1.85 -6.15 6.50
N ALA A 92 -2.46 -7.23 6.00
CA ALA A 92 -1.78 -8.23 5.16
C ALA A 92 -1.36 -7.67 3.78
N ASP A 93 -2.17 -6.79 3.21
CA ASP A 93 -2.00 -6.14 1.90
C ASP A 93 -1.49 -4.70 2.02
N ARG A 94 -0.89 -4.33 3.18
CA ARG A 94 -0.36 -2.99 3.41
C ARG A 94 0.62 -2.57 2.29
N PRO A 95 0.61 -1.29 1.84
CA PRO A 95 1.47 -0.83 0.76
C PRO A 95 2.97 -0.95 1.05
N PHE A 96 3.79 -0.86 0.01
CA PHE A 96 5.25 -0.97 0.09
C PHE A 96 5.85 0.03 1.08
N GLY A 97 5.45 1.30 1.01
CA GLY A 97 5.92 2.32 1.96
C GLY A 97 5.63 1.96 3.42
N CYS A 98 4.44 1.43 3.72
CA CYS A 98 4.07 0.95 5.06
C CYS A 98 4.93 -0.25 5.50
N ARG A 99 5.47 -1.02 4.55
CA ARG A 99 6.42 -2.10 4.81
C ARG A 99 7.84 -1.60 4.96
N THR A 100 8.25 -0.48 4.37
CA THR A 100 9.67 -0.13 4.28
C THR A 100 10.12 1.11 5.04
N HIS A 101 9.24 2.08 5.35
CA HIS A 101 9.74 3.43 5.67
C HIS A 101 9.29 4.10 6.97
N PHE A 102 8.34 3.54 7.72
CA PHE A 102 7.62 4.39 8.68
C PHE A 102 7.69 4.05 10.16
N CYS A 103 8.26 2.91 10.57
CA CYS A 103 8.23 2.54 11.99
C CYS A 103 9.64 2.28 12.55
N ALA A 104 10.17 3.25 13.30
CA ALA A 104 11.44 3.12 14.03
C ALA A 104 11.38 1.93 15.00
N ALA A 105 10.27 1.79 15.74
CA ALA A 105 10.03 0.67 16.64
C ALA A 105 10.01 -0.70 15.94
N ALA A 106 9.79 -0.75 14.62
CA ALA A 106 9.79 -1.99 13.84
C ALA A 106 11.13 -2.29 13.14
N GLY A 107 12.22 -1.60 13.52
CA GLY A 107 13.54 -1.74 12.92
C GLY A 107 13.95 -0.60 11.97
N GLY A 108 13.16 0.48 11.89
CA GLY A 108 13.51 1.65 11.09
C GLY A 108 13.27 1.49 9.58
N PRO A 109 13.71 2.47 8.77
CA PRO A 109 13.57 2.43 7.33
C PRO A 109 14.59 1.47 6.70
N TYR A 110 14.19 0.78 5.63
CA TYR A 110 15.11 0.01 4.79
C TYR A 110 16.11 0.95 4.12
N ALA A 111 17.35 0.51 3.95
CA ALA A 111 18.29 1.25 3.12
C ALA A 111 17.83 1.17 1.67
N ARG A 112 17.85 2.30 0.94
CA ARG A 112 17.32 2.36 -0.43
C ARG A 112 17.89 1.26 -1.32
N ARG A 113 19.21 1.01 -1.24
CA ARG A 113 19.92 -0.04 -1.99
C ARG A 113 19.37 -1.45 -1.80
N GLU A 114 18.72 -1.75 -0.68
CA GLU A 114 18.19 -3.08 -0.36
C GLU A 114 16.84 -3.34 -1.00
N VAL A 115 16.19 -2.28 -1.49
CA VAL A 115 14.81 -2.29 -1.99
C VAL A 115 14.65 -1.64 -3.37
N THR A 116 15.71 -1.03 -3.93
CA THR A 116 15.68 -0.37 -5.24
C THR A 116 15.15 -1.28 -6.35
N ASP A 117 15.55 -2.56 -6.36
CA ASP A 117 15.08 -3.51 -7.37
C ASP A 117 13.56 -3.75 -7.29
N LEU A 118 13.01 -3.75 -6.08
CA LEU A 118 11.56 -3.88 -5.86
C LEU A 118 10.82 -2.60 -6.24
N ILE A 119 11.42 -1.43 -6.01
CA ILE A 119 10.87 -0.14 -6.44
C ILE A 119 10.76 -0.09 -7.97
N HIS A 120 11.82 -0.44 -8.70
CA HIS A 120 11.78 -0.48 -10.17
C HIS A 120 10.73 -1.46 -10.70
N ARG A 121 10.51 -2.59 -10.01
CA ARG A 121 9.44 -3.53 -10.35
C ARG A 121 8.04 -2.92 -10.15
N LEU A 122 7.83 -2.16 -9.08
CA LEU A 122 6.57 -1.44 -8.85
C LEU A 122 6.33 -0.37 -9.92
N GLU A 123 7.36 0.37 -10.31
CA GLU A 123 7.31 1.37 -11.39
C GLU A 123 7.01 0.71 -12.74
N THR A 124 7.57 -0.47 -13.00
CA THR A 124 7.26 -1.24 -14.22
C THR A 124 5.78 -1.65 -14.26
N VAL A 125 5.22 -2.11 -13.14
CA VAL A 125 3.78 -2.42 -13.03
C VAL A 125 2.94 -1.17 -13.25
N ASP A 126 3.35 -0.04 -12.68
CA ASP A 126 2.68 1.25 -12.85
C ASP A 126 2.60 1.67 -14.32
N ALA A 127 3.73 1.63 -15.03
CA ALA A 127 3.82 1.97 -16.44
C ALA A 127 2.92 1.07 -17.30
N HIS A 128 2.88 -0.23 -17.01
CA HIS A 128 2.00 -1.16 -17.72
C HIS A 128 0.50 -0.89 -17.51
N LEU A 129 0.13 -0.28 -16.38
CA LEU A 129 -1.25 0.11 -16.06
C LEU A 129 -1.60 1.52 -16.58
N GLY A 130 -0.65 2.20 -17.24
CA GLY A 130 -0.76 3.61 -17.62
C GLY A 130 -0.93 4.53 -16.41
N GLY A 131 -0.22 4.24 -15.31
CA GLY A 131 -0.16 5.13 -14.15
C GLY A 131 0.74 6.33 -14.41
N ASP A 132 0.45 7.45 -13.74
CA ASP A 132 1.20 8.70 -13.82
C ASP A 132 2.25 8.82 -12.70
N GLY A 133 2.71 7.69 -12.16
CA GLY A 133 3.61 7.62 -11.02
C GLY A 133 2.89 7.54 -9.67
N ALA A 134 3.69 7.58 -8.61
CA ALA A 134 3.19 7.36 -7.26
C ALA A 134 2.45 8.60 -6.72
N SER A 135 1.27 8.39 -6.12
CA SER A 135 0.46 9.43 -5.49
C SER A 135 0.19 9.11 -4.02
N ALA A 136 -0.22 10.13 -3.25
CA ALA A 136 -0.43 9.98 -1.81
C ALA A 136 -1.50 8.92 -1.50
N LEU A 137 -1.25 8.10 -0.47
CA LEU A 137 -2.06 6.92 -0.14
C LEU A 137 -3.59 7.13 -0.17
N PRO A 138 -4.17 8.18 0.45
CA PRO A 138 -5.63 8.35 0.42
C PRO A 138 -6.16 8.50 -1.00
N HIS A 139 -5.57 9.42 -1.76
CA HIS A 139 -5.97 9.72 -3.13
C HIS A 139 -5.78 8.52 -4.07
N ALA A 140 -4.65 7.83 -3.96
CA ALA A 140 -4.36 6.65 -4.77
C ALA A 140 -5.43 5.57 -4.60
N ILE A 141 -5.82 5.28 -3.35
CA ILE A 141 -6.81 4.24 -3.05
C ILE A 141 -8.22 4.67 -3.49
N GLU A 142 -8.58 5.94 -3.32
CA GLU A 142 -9.87 6.46 -3.79
C GLU A 142 -10.02 6.27 -5.30
N GLN A 143 -9.02 6.67 -6.08
CA GLN A 143 -9.00 6.45 -7.54
C GLN A 143 -9.08 4.97 -7.90
N ALA A 144 -8.31 4.11 -7.21
CA ALA A 144 -8.36 2.67 -7.47
C ALA A 144 -9.71 2.03 -7.10
N LEU A 145 -10.47 2.57 -6.13
CA LEU A 145 -11.80 2.06 -5.79
C LEU A 145 -12.82 2.34 -6.90
N GLU A 146 -12.65 3.42 -7.65
CA GLU A 146 -13.49 3.76 -8.82
C GLU A 146 -13.32 2.72 -9.93
N ASP A 147 -12.10 2.19 -10.13
CA ASP A 147 -11.80 1.14 -11.12
C ASP A 147 -12.49 -0.20 -10.83
N PHE A 148 -13.01 -0.40 -9.60
CA PHE A 148 -13.74 -1.61 -9.22
C PHE A 148 -15.28 -1.45 -9.26
N CYS A 149 -15.81 -0.28 -9.58
CA CYS A 149 -17.25 0.00 -9.67
C CYS A 149 -17.83 -0.34 -11.06
#